data_AF-A0A7Y1UTV9-F1
#
_entry.id   AF-A0A7Y1UTV9-F1
#
_cell.length_a   1.000
_cell.length_b   1.000
_cell.length_c   1.000
_cell.angle_alpha   90.00
_cell.angle_beta   90.00
_cell.angle_gamma   90.00
#
_symmetry.space_group_name_H-M   'P 1'
#
loop_
_entity.id
_entity.type
_entity.pdbx_description
1 polymer ?
#
loop_
_entity_poly.entity_id
_entity_poly.type
_entity_poly.pdbx_seq_one_letter_code
_entity_poly.pdbx_strand_id
1 'polypeptide(L)'
;FWGILFATAVGFGSPFAGALAMIMFSLSIMAKLLSETVDAIDLGPLEAAKSSGSRHWQMVQYAAYPQVAPNYVAYALYIFELNIRASVVLGIVGAGGIGRLLDERRNFFQWDQVMAIVMVIFVAVILIEIFSIWVRKKIV
;
A
#
# COMPACT_ATOMS: atom_id res chain seq x y z
N PHE A 1 11.14 -5.73 10.82
CA PHE A 1 10.47 -6.19 12.05
C PHE A 1 9.32 -7.15 11.74
N TRP A 2 8.20 -6.69 11.19
CA TRP A 2 7.02 -7.53 10.90
C TRP A 2 7.32 -8.80 10.10
N GLY A 3 8.19 -8.71 9.09
CA GLY A 3 8.59 -9.89 8.30
C GLY A 3 9.25 -10.99 9.15
N ILE A 4 10.13 -10.64 10.08
CA ILE A 4 10.79 -11.62 10.97
C ILE A 4 9.77 -12.19 11.97
N LEU A 5 8.92 -11.33 12.53
CA LEU A 5 7.90 -11.74 13.50
C LEU A 5 6.89 -12.74 12.92
N PHE A 6 6.40 -12.49 11.70
CA PHE A 6 5.47 -13.42 11.05
C PHE A 6 6.18 -14.63 10.45
N ALA A 7 7.43 -14.51 9.99
CA ALA A 7 8.22 -15.64 9.55
C ALA A 7 8.51 -16.62 10.70
N THR A 8 8.77 -16.13 11.91
CA THR A 8 8.94 -17.00 13.08
C THR A 8 7.61 -17.62 13.55
N ALA A 9 6.50 -16.91 13.44
CA ALA A 9 5.19 -17.39 13.88
C ALA A 9 4.57 -18.43 12.92
N VAL A 10 4.67 -18.22 11.60
CA VAL A 10 4.03 -19.04 10.56
C VAL A 10 5.01 -20.04 9.93
N GLY A 11 6.30 -19.78 10.02
CA GLY A 11 7.37 -20.57 9.40
C GLY A 11 8.06 -19.82 8.26
N PHE A 12 9.39 -19.91 8.26
CA PHE A 12 10.25 -19.34 7.24
C PHE A 12 9.99 -19.98 5.87
N GLY A 13 10.08 -19.19 4.82
CA GLY A 13 9.88 -19.60 3.44
C GLY A 13 8.43 -19.60 2.98
N SER A 14 7.45 -19.45 3.87
CA SER A 14 6.04 -19.36 3.50
C SER A 14 5.69 -17.97 2.94
N PRO A 15 5.07 -17.86 1.75
CA PRO A 15 4.60 -16.57 1.22
C PRO A 15 3.54 -15.90 2.11
N PHE A 16 2.87 -16.68 2.95
CA PHE A 16 1.84 -16.22 3.87
C PHE A 16 2.42 -15.31 4.97
N ALA A 17 3.62 -15.60 5.48
CA ALA A 17 4.30 -14.74 6.44
C ALA A 17 4.58 -13.33 5.86
N GLY A 18 5.03 -13.27 4.60
CA GLY A 18 5.23 -12.01 3.88
C GLY A 18 3.92 -11.26 3.68
N ALA A 19 2.84 -11.95 3.29
CA ALA A 19 1.53 -11.34 3.13
C ALA A 19 1.01 -10.71 4.43
N LEU A 20 1.10 -11.41 5.56
CA LEU A 20 0.70 -10.88 6.86
C LEU A 20 1.54 -9.67 7.30
N ALA A 21 2.85 -9.73 7.08
CA ALA A 21 3.74 -8.61 7.37
C ALA A 21 3.37 -7.37 6.55
N MET A 22 3.08 -7.56 5.26
CA MET A 22 2.64 -6.50 4.35
C MET A 22 1.28 -5.93 4.75
N ILE A 23 0.29 -6.76 5.07
CA ILE A 23 -1.04 -6.32 5.52
C ILE A 23 -0.92 -5.45 6.76
N MET A 24 -0.14 -5.89 7.75
CA MET A 24 -0.03 -5.16 9.01
C MET A 24 0.64 -3.81 8.85
N PHE A 25 1.73 -3.78 8.08
CA PHE A 25 2.42 -2.55 7.77
C PHE A 25 1.53 -1.58 6.95
N SER A 26 0.82 -2.11 5.95
CA SER A 26 -0.10 -1.34 5.11
C SER A 26 -1.24 -0.74 5.93
N LEU A 27 -1.82 -1.51 6.85
CA LEU A 27 -2.93 -1.06 7.69
C LEU A 27 -2.50 0.08 8.62
N SER A 28 -1.29 -0.01 9.20
CA SER A 28 -0.75 1.06 10.05
C SER A 28 -0.61 2.39 9.30
N ILE A 29 -0.06 2.35 8.09
CA ILE A 29 0.10 3.54 7.25
C ILE A 29 -1.27 4.10 6.83
N MET A 30 -2.17 3.22 6.36
CA MET A 30 -3.49 3.63 5.91
C MET A 30 -4.30 4.28 7.03
N ALA A 31 -4.27 3.69 8.23
CA ALA A 31 -4.98 4.22 9.39
C ALA A 31 -4.48 5.62 9.77
N LYS A 32 -3.17 5.84 9.76
CA LYS A 32 -2.57 7.15 10.08
C LYS A 32 -2.95 8.20 9.03
N LEU A 33 -2.77 7.90 7.75
CA LEU A 33 -3.05 8.84 6.66
C LEU A 33 -4.54 9.17 6.54
N LEU A 34 -5.42 8.18 6.72
CA LEU A 34 -6.85 8.43 6.76
C LEU A 34 -7.27 9.25 7.96
N SER A 35 -6.71 9.02 9.14
CA SER A 35 -6.99 9.84 10.32
C SER A 35 -6.66 11.31 10.05
N GLU A 36 -5.46 11.59 9.51
CA GLU A 36 -5.05 12.96 9.18
C GLU A 36 -5.96 13.60 8.12
N THR A 37 -6.42 12.81 7.14
CA THR A 37 -7.36 13.31 6.12
C THR A 37 -8.73 13.60 6.71
N VAL A 38 -9.21 12.76 7.62
CA VAL A 38 -10.51 12.92 8.29
C VAL A 38 -10.48 14.12 9.22
N ASP A 39 -9.38 14.33 9.95
CA ASP A 39 -9.20 15.47 10.84
C ASP A 39 -9.05 16.79 10.08
N ALA A 40 -8.68 16.74 8.79
CA ALA A 40 -8.52 17.90 7.92
C ALA A 40 -9.77 18.25 7.07
N ILE A 41 -10.89 17.54 7.25
CA ILE A 41 -12.15 17.80 6.54
C ILE A 41 -12.70 19.19 6.89
N ASP A 42 -13.25 19.90 5.90
CA ASP A 42 -13.99 21.14 6.16
C ASP A 42 -15.33 20.83 6.85
N LEU A 43 -15.54 21.46 8.01
CA LEU A 43 -16.74 21.33 8.83
C LEU A 43 -17.94 22.08 8.22
N GLY A 44 -17.72 23.06 7.33
CA GLY A 44 -18.78 23.86 6.72
C GLY A 44 -19.88 23.02 6.04
N PRO A 45 -19.54 22.09 5.12
CA PRO A 45 -20.50 21.16 4.53
C PRO A 45 -21.25 20.28 5.55
N LEU A 46 -20.59 19.89 6.65
CA LEU A 46 -21.23 19.10 7.72
C LEU A 46 -22.25 19.93 8.50
N GLU A 47 -21.89 21.17 8.86
CA GLU A 47 -22.77 22.09 9.59
C GLU A 47 -23.98 22.49 8.74
N ALA A 48 -23.77 22.73 7.44
CA ALA A 48 -24.84 22.99 6.49
C ALA A 48 -25.81 21.81 6.40
N ALA A 49 -25.29 20.59 6.26
CA ALA A 49 -26.12 19.38 6.24
C ALA A 49 -26.90 19.20 7.55
N LYS A 50 -26.29 19.48 8.71
CA LYS A 50 -26.96 19.45 10.01
C LYS A 50 -28.09 20.48 10.10
N SER A 51 -27.86 21.70 9.60
CA SER A 51 -28.87 22.78 9.60
C SER A 51 -30.07 22.48 8.70
N SER A 52 -29.87 21.68 7.64
CA SER A 52 -30.93 21.20 6.75
C SER A 52 -31.76 20.04 7.33
N GLY A 53 -31.46 19.57 8.55
CA GLY A 53 -32.16 18.46 9.21
C GLY A 53 -31.67 17.06 8.80
N SER A 54 -30.49 16.97 8.17
CA SER A 54 -29.93 15.68 7.75
C SER A 54 -29.53 14.80 8.94
N ARG A 55 -29.79 13.49 8.83
CA ARG A 55 -29.41 12.49 9.83
C ARG A 55 -27.90 12.20 9.73
N HIS A 56 -27.29 11.70 10.81
CA HIS A 56 -25.83 11.48 10.89
C HIS A 56 -25.24 10.71 9.69
N TRP A 57 -25.89 9.63 9.26
CA TRP A 57 -25.47 8.86 8.09
C TRP A 57 -25.49 9.64 6.77
N GLN A 58 -26.47 10.51 6.58
CA GLN A 58 -26.56 11.36 5.39
C GLN A 58 -25.44 12.40 5.40
N MET A 59 -25.13 12.98 6.56
CA MET A 59 -24.01 13.91 6.68
C MET A 59 -22.67 13.24 6.36
N VAL A 60 -22.43 12.03 6.88
CA VAL A 60 -21.19 11.29 6.58
C VAL A 60 -21.08 10.96 5.10
N GLN A 61 -22.16 10.47 4.48
CA GLN A 61 -22.14 10.04 3.09
C GLN A 61 -22.03 11.19 2.08
N TYR A 62 -22.68 12.33 2.35
CA TYR A 62 -22.76 13.44 1.39
C TYR A 62 -21.85 14.62 1.69
N ALA A 63 -21.41 14.80 2.95
CA ALA A 63 -20.53 15.91 3.32
C ALA A 63 -19.10 15.44 3.62
N ALA A 64 -18.91 14.35 4.38
CA ALA A 64 -17.56 13.88 4.76
C ALA A 64 -16.91 12.98 3.69
N TYR A 65 -17.62 11.94 3.24
CA TYR A 65 -17.08 10.92 2.35
C TYR A 65 -16.52 11.47 1.02
N PRO A 66 -17.17 12.41 0.32
CA PRO A 66 -16.64 12.96 -0.93
C PRO A 66 -15.32 13.70 -0.74
N GLN A 67 -15.06 14.27 0.45
CA GLN A 67 -13.80 14.96 0.77
C GLN A 67 -12.65 13.96 1.02
N VAL A 68 -12.96 12.76 1.55
CA VAL A 68 -11.95 11.74 1.89
C VAL A 68 -11.70 10.76 0.74
N ALA A 69 -12.72 10.46 -0.08
CA ALA A 69 -12.64 9.43 -1.11
C ALA A 69 -11.50 9.63 -2.14
N PRO A 70 -11.22 10.85 -2.64
CA PRO A 70 -10.07 11.12 -3.51
C PRO A 70 -8.73 10.70 -2.88
N ASN A 71 -8.53 11.06 -1.61
CA ASN A 71 -7.33 10.74 -0.86
C ASN A 71 -7.23 9.25 -0.53
N TYR A 72 -8.35 8.60 -0.20
CA TYR A 72 -8.39 7.15 0.02
C TYR A 72 -7.84 6.37 -1.19
N VAL A 73 -8.28 6.71 -2.40
CA VAL A 73 -7.78 6.06 -3.62
C VAL A 73 -6.29 6.33 -3.84
N ALA A 74 -5.85 7.57 -3.60
CA ALA A 74 -4.44 7.92 -3.69
C ALA A 74 -3.57 7.12 -2.70
N TYR A 75 -4.05 6.93 -1.45
CA TYR A 75 -3.35 6.13 -0.46
C TYR A 75 -3.34 4.63 -0.80
N ALA A 76 -4.44 4.11 -1.34
CA ALA A 76 -4.49 2.71 -1.79
C ALA A 76 -3.46 2.43 -2.89
N LEU A 77 -3.32 3.33 -3.87
CA LEU A 77 -2.30 3.23 -4.93
C LEU A 77 -0.88 3.35 -4.39
N TYR A 78 -0.65 4.31 -3.48
CA TYR A 78 0.64 4.47 -2.81
C TYR A 78 1.04 3.21 -2.03
N ILE A 79 0.11 2.64 -1.24
CA ILE A 79 0.34 1.41 -0.49
C ILE A 79 0.56 0.22 -1.43
N PHE A 80 -0.14 0.16 -2.55
CA PHE A 80 0.06 -0.89 -3.56
C PHE A 80 1.48 -0.86 -4.12
N GLU A 81 1.95 0.31 -4.54
CA GLU A 81 3.34 0.51 -5.00
C GLU A 81 4.36 0.15 -3.90
N LEU A 82 4.10 0.61 -2.67
CA LEU A 82 4.95 0.33 -1.52
C LEU A 82 5.05 -1.18 -1.24
N ASN A 83 3.94 -1.92 -1.36
CA ASN A 83 3.92 -3.36 -1.17
C ASN A 83 4.72 -4.11 -2.23
N ILE A 84 4.71 -3.65 -3.48
CA ILE A 84 5.52 -4.26 -4.55
C ILE A 84 7.01 -4.13 -4.23
N ARG A 85 7.44 -2.95 -3.81
CA ARG A 85 8.82 -2.69 -3.38
C ARG A 85 9.19 -3.50 -2.14
N ALA A 86 8.30 -3.55 -1.15
CA ALA A 86 8.48 -4.31 0.07
C ALA A 86 8.57 -5.82 -0.19
N SER A 87 7.85 -6.36 -1.20
CA SER A 87 7.86 -7.78 -1.55
C SER A 87 9.24 -8.29 -2.01
N VAL A 88 10.07 -7.41 -2.60
CA VAL A 88 11.44 -7.74 -3.00
C VAL A 88 12.33 -7.89 -1.77
N VAL A 89 12.22 -6.96 -0.82
CA VAL A 89 13.00 -7.03 0.44
C VAL A 89 12.55 -8.21 1.30
N LEU A 90 11.23 -8.44 1.39
CA LEU A 90 10.65 -9.55 2.16
C LEU A 90 11.03 -10.92 1.60
N GLY A 91 11.16 -11.03 0.27
CA GLY A 91 11.60 -12.28 -0.36
C GLY A 91 13.03 -12.67 0.00
N ILE A 92 13.93 -11.70 0.16
CA ILE A 92 15.34 -11.96 0.54
C ILE A 92 15.44 -12.41 2.01
N VAL A 93 14.60 -11.88 2.91
CA VAL A 93 14.60 -12.29 4.33
C VAL A 93 13.85 -13.60 4.59
N GLY A 94 13.43 -14.30 3.53
CA GLY A 94 12.77 -15.60 3.63
C GLY A 94 11.28 -15.54 3.95
N ALA A 95 10.62 -14.39 3.80
CA ALA A 95 9.16 -14.25 3.96
C ALA A 95 8.37 -14.51 2.65
N GLY A 96 9.07 -14.93 1.58
CA GLY A 96 8.49 -15.21 0.27
C GLY A 96 8.24 -13.97 -0.60
N GLY A 97 7.80 -14.18 -1.85
CA GLY A 97 7.53 -13.11 -2.82
C GLY A 97 8.58 -13.00 -3.93
N ILE A 98 8.58 -11.87 -4.65
CA ILE A 98 9.46 -11.64 -5.82
C ILE A 98 10.95 -11.75 -5.44
N GLY A 99 11.30 -11.26 -4.25
CA GLY A 99 12.69 -11.31 -3.76
C GLY A 99 13.24 -12.71 -3.55
N ARG A 100 12.37 -13.72 -3.38
CA ARG A 100 12.80 -15.11 -3.22
C ARG A 100 13.46 -15.63 -4.49
N LEU A 101 12.86 -15.36 -5.65
CA LEU A 101 13.43 -15.73 -6.94
C LEU A 101 14.78 -15.07 -7.15
N LEU A 102 14.90 -13.79 -6.78
CA LEU A 102 16.15 -13.04 -6.85
C LEU A 102 17.22 -13.63 -5.93
N ASP A 103 16.85 -13.99 -4.70
CA ASP A 103 17.77 -14.58 -3.73
C ASP A 103 18.25 -15.98 -4.17
N GLU A 104 17.36 -16.81 -4.71
CA GLU A 104 17.71 -18.12 -5.27
C GLU A 104 18.75 -17.97 -6.39
N ARG A 105 18.53 -17.09 -7.39
CA ARG A 105 19.48 -16.88 -8.50
C ARG A 105 20.81 -16.28 -8.04
N ARG A 106 20.77 -15.39 -7.04
CA ARG A 106 21.96 -14.85 -6.40
C ARG A 106 22.80 -15.95 -5.73
N ASN A 107 22.15 -16.89 -5.02
CA ASN A 107 22.84 -18.00 -4.35
C ASN A 107 23.50 -18.98 -5.33
N PHE A 108 22.97 -19.11 -6.55
CA PHE A 108 23.58 -19.89 -7.64
C PHE A 108 24.65 -19.12 -8.44
N PHE A 109 25.03 -17.90 -8.03
CA PHE A 109 25.97 -17.02 -8.74
C PHE A 109 25.56 -16.73 -10.20
N GLN A 110 24.26 -16.79 -10.52
CA GLN A 110 23.72 -16.53 -11.86
C GLN A 110 23.48 -15.03 -12.05
N TRP A 111 24.55 -14.24 -12.09
CA TRP A 111 24.49 -12.77 -12.13
C TRP A 111 23.72 -12.22 -13.34
N ASP A 112 23.77 -12.89 -14.48
CA ASP A 112 23.00 -12.51 -15.67
C ASP A 112 21.49 -12.54 -15.39
N GLN A 113 21.01 -13.57 -14.68
CA GLN A 113 19.59 -13.71 -14.32
C GLN A 113 19.20 -12.74 -13.21
N VAL A 114 20.09 -12.47 -12.25
CA VAL A 114 19.86 -11.48 -11.19
C VAL A 114 19.65 -10.10 -11.81
N MET A 115 20.52 -9.68 -12.75
CA MET A 115 20.40 -8.40 -13.43
C MET A 115 19.11 -8.29 -14.26
N ALA A 116 18.71 -9.37 -14.94
CA ALA A 116 17.44 -9.42 -15.66
C ALA A 116 16.23 -9.22 -14.73
N ILE A 117 16.19 -9.90 -13.58
CA ILE A 117 15.10 -9.77 -12.60
C ILE A 117 15.05 -8.35 -12.03
N VAL A 118 16.20 -7.78 -11.66
CA VAL A 118 16.28 -6.40 -11.16
C VAL A 118 15.76 -5.40 -12.19
N MET A 119 16.15 -5.57 -13.47
CA MET A 119 15.70 -4.68 -14.55
C MET A 119 14.18 -4.76 -14.77
N VAL A 120 13.61 -5.96 -14.72
CA VAL A 120 12.15 -6.15 -14.83
C VAL A 120 11.41 -5.48 -13.67
N ILE A 121 11.88 -5.67 -12.43
CA ILE A 121 11.31 -5.01 -11.24
C ILE A 121 11.41 -3.49 -11.38
N PHE A 122 12.56 -2.99 -11.82
CA PHE A 122 12.78 -1.56 -12.00
C PHE A 122 11.79 -0.94 -13.00
N VAL A 123 11.63 -1.58 -14.18
CA VAL A 123 10.66 -1.15 -15.19
C VAL A 123 9.23 -1.23 -14.65
N ALA A 124 8.88 -2.31 -13.96
CA ALA A 124 7.56 -2.46 -13.37
C ALA A 124 7.25 -1.36 -12.34
N VAL A 125 8.20 -1.04 -11.46
CA VAL A 125 8.06 0.04 -10.47
C VAL A 125 7.85 1.38 -11.16
N ILE A 126 8.62 1.70 -12.20
CA ILE A 126 8.44 2.95 -12.97
C ILE A 126 7.05 3.01 -13.62
N LEU A 127 6.59 1.92 -14.23
CA LEU A 127 5.26 1.87 -14.85
C LEU A 127 4.15 2.11 -13.83
N ILE A 128 4.27 1.51 -12.65
CA ILE A 128 3.32 1.70 -11.55
C ILE A 128 3.37 3.13 -11.03
N GLU A 129 4.55 3.73 -10.89
CA GLU A 129 4.70 5.11 -10.44
C GLU A 129 4.06 6.10 -11.42
N ILE A 130 4.29 5.92 -12.72
CA ILE A 130 3.63 6.71 -13.78
C ILE A 130 2.11 6.53 -13.74
N PHE A 131 1.63 5.29 -13.59
CA PHE A 131 0.20 5.00 -13.49
C PHE A 131 -0.42 5.64 -12.25
N SER A 132 0.22 5.53 -11.09
CA SER A 132 -0.21 6.15 -9.83
C SER A 132 -0.30 7.66 -9.96
N ILE A 133 0.68 8.31 -10.58
CA ILE A 133 0.65 9.77 -10.84
C ILE A 133 -0.49 10.13 -11.78
N TRP A 134 -0.69 9.36 -12.85
CA TRP A 134 -1.75 9.61 -13.83
C TRP A 134 -3.14 9.49 -13.20
N VAL A 135 -3.38 8.45 -12.40
CA VAL A 135 -4.66 8.27 -11.69
C VAL A 135 -4.86 9.40 -10.67
N ARG A 136 -3.82 9.78 -9.92
CA ARG A 136 -3.91 10.85 -8.93
C ARG A 136 -4.30 12.19 -9.55
N LYS A 137 -3.73 12.54 -10.71
CA LYS A 137 -4.08 13.75 -11.48
C LYS A 137 -5.50 13.79 -12.03
N LYS A 138 -6.17 12.65 -12.10
CA LYS A 138 -7.55 12.55 -12.60
C LYS A 138 -8.59 12.61 -11.48
N ILE A 139 -8.17 12.28 -10.26
CA ILE A 139 -9.04 12.18 -9.07
C ILE A 139 -8.98 13.47 -8.23
N VAL A 140 -7.82 14.15 -8.20
CA VAL A 140 -7.60 15.47 -7.59
C VAL A 140 -7.68 16.53 -8.67
#